data_AF-A0A401PUT1-F1
#
_entry.id   AF-A0A401PUT1-F1
#
_cell.length_a   1.000
_cell.length_b   1.000
_cell.length_c   1.000
_cell.angle_alpha   90.00
_cell.angle_beta   90.00
_cell.angle_gamma   90.00
#
_symmetry.space_group_name_H-M   'P 1'
#
loop_
_entity.id
_entity.type
_entity.pdbx_description
1 polymer ?
#
loop_
_entity_poly.entity_id
_entity_poly.type
_entity_poly.pdbx_seq_one_letter_code
_entity_poly.pdbx_strand_id
1 'polypeptide(L)'
;TLTCVCPENENENSTQIPVKVLNCDTITQVKDKLLDAIYKGVPYSQRPKAEDMDLEWRQSRGTRLILQDEDVTTKIEYDWKRLNTFMLRTASSPDSMRSRVPMITPDQETGTKLWHLVRNHDHTDQKEGDRGSKMVSEIYLTRLLATKGTLQKFLDDLFETVFSTAHRGSALPLAIKYMFDFLDEQADQQLITDPDVRHTWKSNCLPLRFWVNVIKNPQFVFDIHKSSITDACLSVVAQTFMDSCSTSEHRLGKDSPSNKLLYAKDIPNYKTWVERYYRDISKMTAISDQDMDAYLAEQSRLHASDFNTLSALNELYFYINKYRDEVGDGTRWRFTREVSG
;
A
#
# COMPACT_ATOMS: atom_id res chain seq x y z
N THR A 1 24.54 -9.33 -10.80
CA THR A 1 24.06 -10.42 -9.93
C THR A 1 25.13 -10.69 -8.91
N LEU A 2 24.76 -10.69 -7.63
CA LEU A 2 25.64 -11.09 -6.52
C LEU A 2 25.30 -12.51 -6.13
N THR A 3 26.27 -13.19 -5.53
CA THR A 3 26.04 -14.49 -4.92
C THR A 3 26.15 -14.32 -3.43
N CYS A 4 25.05 -14.57 -2.72
CA CYS A 4 24.97 -14.40 -1.27
C CYS A 4 25.05 -15.75 -0.57
N VAL A 5 25.67 -15.74 0.62
CA VAL A 5 25.80 -16.89 1.51
C VAL A 5 24.94 -16.61 2.73
N CYS A 6 24.09 -17.57 3.10
CA CYS A 6 23.25 -17.45 4.29
C CYS A 6 24.13 -17.37 5.57
N PRO A 7 23.92 -16.40 6.47
CA PRO A 7 24.71 -16.25 7.70
C PRO A 7 24.64 -17.48 8.63
N GLU A 8 23.54 -18.22 8.61
CA GLU A 8 23.31 -19.36 9.51
C GLU A 8 24.08 -20.63 9.09
N ASN A 9 24.63 -20.67 7.87
CA ASN A 9 25.28 -21.84 7.29
C ASN A 9 26.76 -21.60 6.94
N GLU A 10 27.50 -20.84 7.76
CA GLU A 10 28.92 -20.55 7.48
C GLU A 10 29.85 -21.78 7.46
N ASN A 11 29.42 -22.91 8.01
CA ASN A 11 30.21 -24.14 8.06
C ASN A 11 29.78 -25.16 7.00
N GLU A 12 30.54 -25.17 5.89
CA GLU A 12 30.63 -26.19 4.81
C GLU A 12 29.31 -26.62 4.12
N ASN A 13 29.21 -26.30 2.81
CA ASN A 13 28.05 -26.45 1.91
C ASN A 13 26.95 -25.38 2.01
N SER A 14 27.33 -24.13 2.29
CA SER A 14 26.39 -23.01 2.25
C SER A 14 25.76 -22.83 0.86
N THR A 15 24.44 -22.98 0.75
CA THR A 15 23.70 -22.75 -0.49
C THR A 15 23.89 -21.31 -0.94
N GLN A 16 24.61 -21.13 -2.04
CA GLN A 16 24.85 -19.84 -2.66
C GLN A 16 23.60 -19.39 -3.42
N ILE A 17 23.00 -18.27 -3.00
CA ILE A 17 21.77 -17.74 -3.61
C ILE A 17 22.14 -16.58 -4.54
N PRO A 18 21.84 -16.67 -5.85
CA PRO A 18 22.06 -15.57 -6.78
C PRO A 18 20.99 -14.48 -6.58
N VAL A 19 21.43 -13.25 -6.29
CA VAL A 19 20.56 -12.09 -6.06
C VAL A 19 20.86 -11.00 -7.09
N LYS A 20 19.81 -10.44 -7.71
CA LYS A 20 19.96 -9.34 -8.67
C LYS A 20 19.94 -8.00 -7.93
N VAL A 21 21.01 -7.23 -8.07
CA VAL A 21 21.15 -5.86 -7.54
C VAL A 21 21.54 -4.92 -8.68
N LEU A 22 21.32 -3.64 -8.47
CA LEU A 22 21.71 -2.56 -9.36
C LEU A 22 22.95 -1.86 -8.82
N ASN A 23 23.75 -1.32 -9.73
CA ASN A 23 24.95 -0.55 -9.39
C ASN A 23 24.64 0.72 -8.58
N CYS A 24 23.43 1.24 -8.74
CA CYS A 24 22.91 2.40 -8.05
C CYS A 24 22.08 2.03 -6.81
N ASP A 25 22.03 0.78 -6.36
CA ASP A 25 21.41 0.48 -5.08
C ASP A 25 22.29 1.03 -3.94
N THR A 26 21.66 1.59 -2.90
CA THR A 26 22.34 1.84 -1.63
C THR A 26 22.71 0.53 -0.95
N ILE A 27 23.59 0.56 0.04
CA ILE A 27 23.95 -0.64 0.80
C ILE A 27 22.73 -1.21 1.52
N THR A 28 21.88 -0.38 2.13
CA THR A 28 20.63 -0.84 2.75
C THR A 28 19.69 -1.50 1.73
N GLN A 29 19.54 -0.92 0.53
CA GLN A 29 18.73 -1.54 -0.54
C GLN A 29 19.30 -2.88 -1.01
N VAL A 30 20.63 -3.05 -1.02
CA VAL A 30 21.25 -4.35 -1.27
C VAL A 30 20.92 -5.33 -0.14
N LYS A 31 21.04 -4.93 1.12
CA LYS A 31 20.67 -5.78 2.28
C LYS A 31 19.21 -6.24 2.19
N ASP A 32 18.27 -5.35 1.90
CA ASP A 32 16.86 -5.70 1.75
C ASP A 32 16.64 -6.75 0.64
N LYS A 33 17.27 -6.56 -0.53
CA LYS A 33 17.17 -7.52 -1.65
C LYS A 33 17.78 -8.88 -1.31
N LEU A 34 18.84 -8.90 -0.51
CA LEU A 34 19.46 -10.14 -0.02
C LEU A 34 18.53 -10.84 0.97
N LEU A 35 17.95 -10.10 1.93
CA LEU A 35 17.00 -10.63 2.90
C LEU A 35 15.76 -11.19 2.20
N ASP A 36 15.21 -10.51 1.20
CA ASP A 36 14.08 -11.00 0.40
C ASP A 36 14.40 -12.31 -0.34
N ALA A 37 15.65 -12.48 -0.80
CA ALA A 37 16.07 -13.68 -1.51
C ALA A 37 16.33 -14.86 -0.55
N ILE A 38 17.02 -14.61 0.57
CA ILE A 38 17.34 -15.63 1.58
C ILE A 38 16.07 -16.09 2.31
N TYR A 39 15.20 -15.14 2.69
CA TYR A 39 14.03 -15.39 3.52
C TYR A 39 12.71 -15.36 2.73
N LYS A 40 12.74 -15.68 1.43
CA LYS A 40 11.57 -15.63 0.54
C LYS A 40 10.32 -16.37 1.08
N GLY A 41 10.50 -17.42 1.88
CA GLY A 41 9.43 -18.22 2.48
C GLY A 41 9.05 -17.85 3.91
N VAL A 42 9.71 -16.86 4.53
CA VAL A 42 9.51 -16.46 5.92
C VAL A 42 8.67 -15.18 5.98
N PRO A 43 7.65 -15.06 6.86
CA PRO A 43 6.88 -13.83 7.04
C PRO A 43 7.77 -12.63 7.37
N TYR A 44 7.43 -11.43 6.89
CA TYR A 44 8.35 -10.28 6.98
C TYR A 44 8.71 -9.92 8.43
N SER A 45 7.74 -9.94 9.35
CA SER A 45 7.95 -9.63 10.77
C SER A 45 8.93 -10.57 11.50
N GLN A 46 9.18 -11.76 10.95
CA GLN A 46 10.07 -12.76 11.53
C GLN A 46 11.50 -12.70 10.96
N ARG A 47 11.75 -11.83 9.98
CA ARG A 47 13.07 -11.70 9.34
C ARG A 47 13.96 -10.74 10.12
N PRO A 48 15.29 -10.92 10.07
CA PRO A 48 16.23 -9.88 10.48
C PRO A 48 15.99 -8.61 9.66
N LYS A 49 16.18 -7.44 10.28
CA LYS A 49 16.11 -6.17 9.56
C LYS A 49 17.46 -5.79 8.98
N ALA A 50 17.46 -5.00 7.91
CA ALA A 50 18.70 -4.51 7.30
C ALA A 50 19.56 -3.65 8.24
N GLU A 51 18.93 -2.97 9.21
CA GLU A 51 19.61 -2.17 10.25
C GLU A 51 20.39 -3.02 11.25
N ASP A 52 19.95 -4.26 11.48
CA ASP A 52 20.55 -5.20 12.44
C ASP A 52 21.64 -6.08 11.81
N MET A 53 21.88 -5.94 10.50
CA MET A 53 22.74 -6.83 9.72
C MET A 53 23.89 -6.07 9.08
N ASP A 54 25.12 -6.58 9.19
CA ASP A 54 26.27 -6.07 8.43
C ASP A 54 26.39 -6.75 7.05
N LEU A 55 26.70 -5.95 6.02
CA LEU A 55 26.95 -6.48 4.67
C LEU A 55 28.45 -6.69 4.46
N GLU A 56 28.92 -7.94 4.56
CA GLU A 56 30.32 -8.29 4.29
C GLU A 56 30.56 -8.62 2.80
N TRP A 57 31.46 -7.88 2.16
CA TRP A 57 31.97 -8.17 0.83
C TRP A 57 33.25 -9.02 0.91
N ARG A 58 33.16 -10.29 0.46
CA ARG A 58 34.30 -11.23 0.39
C ARG A 58 34.93 -11.20 -1.01
N GLN A 59 36.17 -10.72 -1.11
CA GLN A 59 36.92 -10.74 -2.37
C GLN A 59 37.71 -12.05 -2.54
N SER A 60 37.98 -12.45 -3.79
CA SER A 60 38.72 -13.68 -4.12
C SER A 60 40.13 -13.76 -3.51
N ARG A 61 40.69 -12.64 -3.05
CA ARG A 61 42.02 -12.56 -2.41
C ARG A 61 42.00 -12.77 -0.89
N GLY A 62 40.86 -13.14 -0.32
CA GLY A 62 40.69 -13.34 1.13
C GLY A 62 40.41 -12.05 1.91
N THR A 63 40.33 -10.89 1.23
CA THR A 63 39.94 -9.62 1.85
C THR A 63 38.45 -9.57 2.14
N ARG A 64 38.09 -9.18 3.36
CA ARG A 64 36.71 -8.95 3.81
C ARG A 64 36.52 -7.47 4.10
N LEU A 65 35.40 -6.90 3.65
CA LEU A 65 35.06 -5.50 3.86
C LEU A 65 33.59 -5.38 4.26
N ILE A 66 33.31 -4.71 5.38
CA ILE A 66 31.94 -4.38 5.77
C ILE A 66 31.51 -3.12 5.01
N LEU A 67 30.36 -3.20 4.34
CA LEU A 67 29.76 -2.11 3.58
C LEU A 67 28.67 -1.42 4.39
N GLN A 68 28.64 -0.09 4.35
CA GLN A 68 27.65 0.74 5.03
C GLN A 68 27.18 1.89 4.14
N ASP A 69 25.96 2.37 4.36
CA ASP A 69 25.38 3.51 3.63
C ASP A 69 26.17 4.81 3.88
N GLU A 70 26.78 4.94 5.07
CA GLU A 70 27.67 6.02 5.46
C GLU A 70 28.90 5.47 6.19
N ASP A 71 30.09 5.96 5.85
CA ASP A 71 31.29 5.80 6.69
C ASP A 71 32.28 6.95 6.42
N VAL A 72 33.50 6.84 6.95
CA VAL A 72 34.59 7.83 6.83
C VAL A 72 35.00 8.17 5.39
N THR A 73 34.66 7.32 4.42
CA THR A 73 34.96 7.51 2.99
C THR A 73 33.78 8.10 2.21
N THR A 74 32.63 8.32 2.86
CA THR A 74 31.45 8.91 2.22
C THR A 74 31.77 10.32 1.70
N LYS A 75 31.41 10.57 0.44
CA LYS A 75 31.65 11.87 -0.22
C LYS A 75 30.72 12.94 0.35
N ILE A 76 31.32 14.04 0.79
CA ILE A 76 30.64 15.26 1.25
C ILE A 76 31.05 16.41 0.33
N GLU A 77 30.08 17.11 -0.24
CA GLU A 77 30.26 18.26 -1.14
C GLU A 77 29.29 19.37 -0.75
N TYR A 78 29.79 20.54 -0.32
CA TYR A 78 28.98 21.75 -0.07
C TYR A 78 27.67 21.47 0.71
N ASP A 79 27.81 20.90 1.91
CA ASP A 79 26.73 20.46 2.79
C ASP A 79 25.86 19.29 2.28
N TRP A 80 26.21 18.65 1.17
CA TRP A 80 25.52 17.45 0.69
C TRP A 80 26.33 16.20 0.92
N LYS A 81 25.74 15.22 1.61
CA LYS A 81 26.33 13.90 1.83
C LYS A 81 25.66 12.86 0.93
N ARG A 82 26.44 12.20 0.08
CA ARG A 82 25.93 11.18 -0.86
C ARG A 82 25.91 9.81 -0.20
N LEU A 83 24.75 9.15 -0.15
CA LEU A 83 24.68 7.75 0.28
C LEU A 83 25.57 6.85 -0.58
N ASN A 84 26.28 5.92 0.06
CA ASN A 84 27.13 4.98 -0.63
C ASN A 84 26.28 4.01 -1.47
N THR A 85 26.70 3.80 -2.71
CA THR A 85 26.11 2.79 -3.57
C THR A 85 27.01 1.57 -3.66
N PHE A 86 26.42 0.43 -3.99
CA PHE A 86 27.14 -0.83 -4.15
C PHE A 86 28.36 -0.69 -5.08
N MET A 87 28.17 -0.10 -6.27
CA MET A 87 29.25 0.09 -7.24
C MET A 87 30.40 0.96 -6.68
N LEU A 88 30.08 2.04 -5.96
CA LEU A 88 31.10 2.95 -5.43
C LEU A 88 32.07 2.21 -4.51
N ARG A 89 31.55 1.25 -3.72
CA ARG A 89 32.34 0.48 -2.76
C ARG A 89 33.05 -0.72 -3.34
N THR A 90 32.46 -1.38 -4.34
CA THR A 90 33.12 -2.53 -4.96
C THR A 90 34.16 -2.15 -6.01
N ALA A 91 34.13 -0.91 -6.52
CA ALA A 91 35.08 -0.41 -7.52
C ALA A 91 36.32 0.28 -6.92
N SER A 92 36.30 0.64 -5.63
CA SER A 92 37.43 1.30 -4.98
C SER A 92 38.49 0.26 -4.55
N SER A 93 39.76 0.50 -4.93
CA SER A 93 40.89 -0.40 -4.62
C SER A 93 41.12 -0.50 -3.11
N PRO A 94 41.40 -1.70 -2.56
CA PRO A 94 41.59 -1.90 -1.11
C PRO A 94 42.76 -1.11 -0.50
N ASP A 95 43.72 -0.63 -1.31
CA ASP A 95 44.84 0.17 -0.82
C ASP A 95 44.42 1.56 -0.30
N SER A 96 43.25 2.07 -0.71
CA SER A 96 42.71 3.35 -0.23
C SER A 96 41.91 3.24 1.06
N MET A 97 41.53 2.02 1.49
CA MET A 97 40.64 1.77 2.64
C MET A 97 41.39 1.28 3.89
N ARG A 98 42.73 1.33 3.91
CA ARG A 98 43.57 0.84 5.02
C ARG A 98 43.53 1.66 6.32
N SER A 99 42.64 2.65 6.45
CA SER A 99 42.47 3.35 7.73
C SER A 99 41.46 2.60 8.60
N ARG A 100 41.93 2.11 9.74
CA ARG A 100 41.18 1.42 10.79
C ARG A 100 39.78 2.01 10.94
N VAL A 101 38.75 1.19 10.78
CA VAL A 101 37.33 1.56 10.88
C VAL A 101 36.98 1.80 12.35
N PRO A 102 36.69 3.03 12.81
CA PRO A 102 35.93 3.24 14.03
C PRO A 102 34.44 3.26 13.64
N MET A 103 33.59 2.59 14.40
CA MET A 103 32.14 2.81 14.27
C MET A 103 31.84 4.28 14.57
N ILE A 104 31.34 5.01 13.57
CA ILE A 104 30.72 6.30 13.82
C ILE A 104 29.28 5.99 14.26
N THR A 105 29.00 6.18 15.54
CA THR A 105 27.63 6.37 16.04
C THR A 105 26.99 7.50 15.23
N PRO A 106 25.72 7.40 14.82
CA PRO A 106 25.08 8.42 13.99
C PRO A 106 25.06 9.74 14.75
N ASP A 107 26.00 10.61 14.41
CA ASP A 107 26.07 11.96 14.96
C ASP A 107 24.98 12.77 14.28
N GLN A 108 23.96 13.15 15.06
CA GLN A 108 22.73 13.77 14.59
C GLN A 108 22.89 15.28 14.26
N GLU A 109 24.11 15.82 14.21
CA GLU A 109 24.34 17.27 14.25
C GLU A 109 25.31 17.84 13.20
N THR A 110 25.36 17.29 11.99
CA THR A 110 25.89 18.07 10.85
C THR A 110 24.72 18.50 9.98
N GLY A 111 24.54 19.82 9.79
CA GLY A 111 23.54 20.45 8.91
C GLY A 111 23.65 20.08 7.42
N THR A 112 24.28 18.94 7.13
CA THR A 112 24.41 18.30 5.83
C THR A 112 23.12 17.61 5.41
N LYS A 113 22.69 17.85 4.17
CA LYS A 113 21.54 17.18 3.55
C LYS A 113 21.98 15.88 2.87
N LEU A 114 21.29 14.77 3.19
CA LEU A 114 21.51 13.47 2.57
C LEU A 114 20.87 13.41 1.18
N TRP A 115 21.54 12.77 0.22
CA TRP A 115 20.99 12.51 -1.11
C TRP A 115 21.53 11.21 -1.71
N HIS A 116 20.80 10.67 -2.69
CA HIS A 116 21.19 9.44 -3.38
C HIS A 116 21.34 9.64 -4.90
N LEU A 117 20.22 9.64 -5.63
CA LEU A 117 20.20 9.81 -7.09
C LEU A 117 19.78 11.22 -7.53
N VAL A 118 18.96 11.89 -6.72
CA VAL A 118 18.46 13.24 -7.00
C VAL A 118 18.90 14.17 -5.89
N ARG A 119 19.54 15.30 -6.24
CA ARG A 119 19.75 16.44 -5.35
C ARG A 119 18.65 17.46 -5.63
N ASN A 120 17.71 17.60 -4.70
CA ASN A 120 16.77 18.71 -4.75
C ASN A 120 17.54 19.97 -4.36
N HIS A 121 18.06 20.71 -5.35
CA HIS A 121 18.59 22.04 -5.10
C HIS A 121 17.41 22.94 -4.74
N ASP A 122 17.51 23.65 -3.62
CA ASP A 122 16.59 24.75 -3.34
C ASP A 122 16.67 25.71 -4.54
N HIS A 123 15.54 25.97 -5.19
CA HIS A 123 15.45 26.71 -6.46
C HIS A 123 16.01 28.14 -6.34
N THR A 124 17.32 28.33 -6.54
CA THR A 124 17.92 29.67 -6.68
C THR A 124 18.45 29.99 -8.06
N ASP A 125 18.60 29.02 -8.97
CA ASP A 125 19.07 29.28 -10.35
C ASP A 125 18.04 28.89 -11.41
N GLN A 126 16.96 29.69 -11.52
CA GLN A 126 16.07 29.68 -12.68
C GLN A 126 16.69 30.47 -13.83
N LYS A 127 17.64 29.90 -14.60
CA LYS A 127 17.94 30.42 -15.95
C LYS A 127 18.17 29.39 -17.07
N GLU A 128 18.24 28.09 -16.80
CA GLU A 128 18.34 27.08 -17.87
C GLU A 128 17.46 25.86 -17.56
N GLY A 129 16.33 25.66 -18.25
CA GLY A 129 15.60 24.41 -18.02
C GLY A 129 14.26 24.13 -18.72
N ASP A 130 13.64 25.09 -19.43
CA ASP A 130 12.30 24.84 -20.00
C ASP A 130 12.29 23.72 -21.07
N ARG A 131 13.43 23.50 -21.76
CA ARG A 131 13.61 22.37 -22.69
C ARG A 131 13.98 21.04 -22.00
N GLY A 132 14.63 21.10 -20.84
CA GLY A 132 15.00 19.91 -20.06
C GLY A 132 13.79 19.27 -19.38
N SER A 133 12.87 20.10 -18.84
CA SER A 133 11.66 19.66 -18.15
C SER A 133 10.67 18.90 -19.06
N LYS A 134 10.49 19.33 -20.31
CA LYS A 134 9.57 18.69 -21.27
C LYS A 134 10.08 17.33 -21.79
N MET A 135 11.35 17.22 -22.20
CA MET A 135 11.91 15.92 -22.65
C MET A 135 11.95 14.87 -21.53
N VAL A 136 12.20 15.33 -20.30
CA VAL A 136 12.08 14.55 -19.07
C VAL A 136 10.67 13.97 -18.95
N SER A 137 9.62 14.81 -19.04
CA SER A 137 8.23 14.38 -18.88
C SER A 137 7.75 13.31 -19.89
N GLU A 138 8.15 13.38 -21.16
CA GLU A 138 7.78 12.40 -22.19
C GLU A 138 8.46 11.03 -22.00
N ILE A 139 9.75 11.01 -21.62
CA ILE A 139 10.47 9.77 -21.29
C ILE A 139 9.83 9.08 -20.07
N TYR A 140 9.40 9.85 -19.08
CA TYR A 140 8.70 9.29 -17.92
C TYR A 140 7.35 8.71 -18.30
N LEU A 141 6.61 9.32 -19.25
CA LEU A 141 5.33 8.79 -19.70
C LEU A 141 5.46 7.42 -20.36
N THR A 142 6.45 7.22 -21.24
CA THR A 142 6.68 5.90 -21.86
C THR A 142 7.04 4.84 -20.81
N ARG A 143 7.82 5.19 -19.78
CA ARG A 143 8.15 4.28 -18.67
C ARG A 143 6.94 3.94 -17.80
N LEU A 144 6.06 4.91 -17.54
CA LEU A 144 4.79 4.69 -16.86
C LEU A 144 3.89 3.74 -17.66
N LEU A 145 3.78 3.94 -18.97
CA LEU A 145 3.01 3.06 -19.86
C LEU A 145 3.59 1.64 -19.90
N ALA A 146 4.91 1.48 -19.96
CA ALA A 146 5.55 0.18 -19.92
C ALA A 146 5.30 -0.56 -18.59
N THR A 147 5.38 0.17 -17.48
CA THR A 147 5.10 -0.38 -16.14
C THR A 147 3.62 -0.78 -16.02
N LYS A 148 2.71 0.10 -16.46
CA LYS A 148 1.26 -0.18 -16.53
C LYS A 148 0.98 -1.42 -17.36
N GLY A 149 1.55 -1.51 -18.56
CA GLY A 149 1.38 -2.67 -19.45
C GLY A 149 1.87 -3.98 -18.81
N THR A 150 2.97 -3.93 -18.06
CA THR A 150 3.51 -5.11 -17.35
C THR A 150 2.60 -5.56 -16.20
N LEU A 151 2.00 -4.61 -15.48
CA LEU A 151 1.14 -4.89 -14.32
C LEU A 151 -0.33 -5.15 -14.70
N GLN A 152 -0.74 -4.82 -15.92
CA GLN A 152 -2.14 -4.79 -16.36
C GLN A 152 -2.92 -6.05 -16.00
N LYS A 153 -2.39 -7.23 -16.31
CA LYS A 153 -3.07 -8.49 -16.03
C LYS A 153 -3.37 -8.69 -14.54
N PHE A 154 -2.45 -8.31 -13.65
CA PHE A 154 -2.66 -8.44 -12.20
C PHE A 154 -3.75 -7.51 -11.69
N LEU A 155 -3.88 -6.32 -12.29
CA LEU A 155 -4.96 -5.38 -11.99
C LEU A 155 -6.30 -5.92 -12.47
N ASP A 156 -6.35 -6.43 -13.71
CA ASP A 156 -7.55 -7.03 -14.28
C ASP A 156 -8.03 -8.22 -13.45
N ASP A 157 -7.12 -9.16 -13.13
CA ASP A 157 -7.42 -10.34 -12.31
C ASP A 157 -7.95 -9.92 -10.92
N LEU A 158 -7.39 -8.88 -10.31
CA LEU A 158 -7.86 -8.35 -9.02
C LEU A 158 -9.25 -7.74 -9.13
N PHE A 159 -9.48 -6.85 -10.10
CA PHE A 159 -10.75 -6.12 -10.24
C PHE A 159 -11.88 -7.08 -10.63
N GLU A 160 -11.60 -8.02 -11.54
CA GLU A 160 -12.56 -9.05 -11.94
C GLU A 160 -12.92 -9.96 -10.74
N THR A 161 -11.94 -10.32 -9.91
CA THR A 161 -12.21 -11.12 -8.70
C THR A 161 -13.06 -10.36 -7.68
N VAL A 162 -12.76 -9.08 -7.45
CA VAL A 162 -13.50 -8.22 -6.50
C VAL A 162 -14.96 -8.00 -6.98
N PHE A 163 -15.17 -7.79 -8.27
CA PHE A 163 -16.49 -7.55 -8.87
C PHE A 163 -17.10 -8.80 -9.51
N SER A 164 -16.86 -9.98 -8.93
CA SER A 164 -17.49 -11.24 -9.36
C SER A 164 -18.51 -11.74 -8.34
N THR A 165 -19.63 -12.28 -8.83
CA THR A 165 -20.65 -12.97 -8.02
C THR A 165 -20.34 -14.46 -7.82
N ALA A 166 -19.43 -15.01 -8.62
CA ALA A 166 -18.94 -16.37 -8.49
C ALA A 166 -17.51 -16.45 -9.07
N HIS A 167 -16.52 -16.68 -8.21
CA HIS A 167 -15.12 -16.83 -8.63
C HIS A 167 -14.60 -18.22 -8.23
N ARG A 168 -14.14 -19.00 -9.21
CA ARG A 168 -13.57 -20.35 -9.01
C ARG A 168 -14.45 -21.29 -8.17
N GLY A 169 -15.76 -21.23 -8.36
CA GLY A 169 -16.74 -22.07 -7.64
C GLY A 169 -17.11 -21.58 -6.23
N SER A 170 -16.54 -20.46 -5.77
CA SER A 170 -16.97 -19.82 -4.52
C SER A 170 -18.20 -18.93 -4.76
N ALA A 171 -19.18 -19.00 -3.87
CA ALA A 171 -20.35 -18.13 -3.88
C ALA A 171 -20.00 -16.71 -3.37
N LEU A 172 -20.82 -15.73 -3.74
CA LEU A 172 -20.74 -14.37 -3.19
C LEU A 172 -20.85 -14.38 -1.66
N PRO A 173 -20.06 -13.58 -0.92
CA PRO A 173 -20.21 -13.41 0.52
C PRO A 173 -21.61 -12.96 0.94
N LEU A 174 -22.20 -13.65 1.92
CA LEU A 174 -23.57 -13.40 2.41
C LEU A 174 -23.77 -11.94 2.85
N ALA A 175 -22.78 -11.38 3.56
CA ALA A 175 -22.82 -9.99 4.02
C ALA A 175 -22.97 -8.97 2.89
N ILE A 176 -22.42 -9.23 1.70
CA ILE A 176 -22.54 -8.31 0.56
C ILE A 176 -23.98 -8.34 0.03
N LYS A 177 -24.53 -9.53 -0.20
CA LYS A 177 -25.91 -9.69 -0.68
C LYS A 177 -26.91 -9.08 0.32
N TYR A 178 -26.81 -9.43 1.59
CA TYR A 178 -27.71 -8.95 2.63
C TYR A 178 -27.66 -7.41 2.78
N MET A 179 -26.45 -6.82 2.80
CA MET A 179 -26.30 -5.37 2.87
C MET A 179 -26.82 -4.65 1.62
N PHE A 180 -26.62 -5.21 0.43
CA PHE A 180 -27.08 -4.59 -0.81
C PHE A 180 -28.60 -4.66 -0.97
N ASP A 181 -29.22 -5.75 -0.51
CA ASP A 181 -30.69 -5.85 -0.45
C ASP A 181 -31.24 -4.83 0.54
N PHE A 182 -30.63 -4.70 1.73
CA PHE A 182 -31.00 -3.65 2.68
C PHE A 182 -30.94 -2.24 2.05
N LEU A 183 -29.87 -1.91 1.31
CA LEU A 183 -29.77 -0.61 0.63
C LEU A 183 -30.84 -0.41 -0.44
N ASP A 184 -31.19 -1.47 -1.19
CA ASP A 184 -32.24 -1.43 -2.18
C ASP A 184 -33.62 -1.22 -1.52
N GLU A 185 -33.91 -1.94 -0.43
CA GLU A 185 -35.13 -1.78 0.36
C GLU A 185 -35.24 -0.38 0.98
N GLN A 186 -34.15 0.18 1.50
CA GLN A 186 -34.14 1.54 2.02
C GLN A 186 -34.40 2.58 0.92
N ALA A 187 -33.91 2.34 -0.30
CA ALA A 187 -34.22 3.20 -1.45
C ALA A 187 -35.70 3.09 -1.85
N ASP A 188 -36.26 1.87 -1.84
CA ASP A 188 -37.68 1.63 -2.12
C ASP A 188 -38.60 2.30 -1.09
N GLN A 189 -38.28 2.21 0.20
CA GLN A 189 -39.03 2.87 1.28
C GLN A 189 -39.07 4.40 1.12
N GLN A 190 -38.01 4.99 0.56
CA GLN A 190 -37.91 6.43 0.29
C GLN A 190 -38.41 6.81 -1.12
N LEU A 191 -38.97 5.85 -1.88
CA LEU A 191 -39.46 6.02 -3.25
C LEU A 191 -38.37 6.53 -4.22
N ILE A 192 -37.12 6.15 -3.99
CA ILE A 192 -35.99 6.50 -4.84
C ILE A 192 -35.93 5.52 -6.02
N THR A 193 -36.31 6.01 -7.19
CA THR A 193 -36.33 5.25 -8.45
C THR A 193 -35.05 5.40 -9.28
N ASP A 194 -34.22 6.40 -8.97
CA ASP A 194 -32.96 6.65 -9.68
C ASP A 194 -31.92 5.55 -9.34
N PRO A 195 -31.49 4.72 -10.33
CA PRO A 195 -30.52 3.67 -10.10
C PRO A 195 -29.13 4.20 -9.72
N ASP A 196 -28.78 5.44 -10.10
CA ASP A 196 -27.48 6.03 -9.79
C ASP A 196 -27.31 6.28 -8.29
N VAL A 197 -28.41 6.54 -7.57
CA VAL A 197 -28.39 6.69 -6.11
C VAL A 197 -28.05 5.36 -5.45
N ARG A 198 -28.71 4.27 -5.85
CA ARG A 198 -28.43 2.92 -5.32
C ARG A 198 -27.02 2.46 -5.67
N HIS A 199 -26.57 2.72 -6.90
CA HIS A 199 -25.19 2.49 -7.31
C HIS A 199 -24.21 3.24 -6.42
N THR A 200 -24.46 4.52 -6.17
CA THR A 200 -23.60 5.38 -5.34
C THR A 200 -23.56 4.89 -3.89
N TRP A 201 -24.70 4.49 -3.31
CA TRP A 201 -24.75 3.93 -1.96
C TRP A 201 -23.93 2.64 -1.87
N LYS A 202 -24.15 1.69 -2.77
CA LYS A 202 -23.39 0.42 -2.81
C LYS A 202 -21.89 0.68 -2.94
N SER A 203 -21.49 1.58 -3.84
CA SER A 203 -20.09 1.99 -4.02
C SER A 203 -19.49 2.63 -2.75
N ASN A 204 -20.22 3.54 -2.11
CA ASN A 204 -19.79 4.25 -0.90
C ASN A 204 -19.75 3.37 0.35
N CYS A 205 -20.53 2.28 0.39
CA CYS A 205 -20.58 1.36 1.52
C CYS A 205 -19.47 0.31 1.47
N LEU A 206 -19.19 -0.26 0.29
CA LEU A 206 -18.28 -1.41 0.16
C LEU A 206 -16.96 -1.06 -0.55
N PRO A 207 -16.90 -0.89 -1.88
CA PRO A 207 -15.62 -0.76 -2.57
C PRO A 207 -14.82 0.47 -2.13
N LEU A 208 -15.47 1.62 -1.91
CA LEU A 208 -14.78 2.85 -1.54
C LEU A 208 -14.31 2.91 -0.08
N ARG A 209 -14.81 2.01 0.79
CA ARG A 209 -14.44 1.95 2.21
C ARG A 209 -13.53 0.77 2.52
N PHE A 210 -13.96 -0.42 2.13
CA PHE A 210 -13.26 -1.67 2.41
C PHE A 210 -12.19 -1.95 1.35
N TRP A 211 -12.58 -2.10 0.08
CA TRP A 211 -11.64 -2.57 -0.96
C TRP A 211 -10.54 -1.57 -1.26
N VAL A 212 -10.84 -0.27 -1.38
CA VAL A 212 -9.81 0.78 -1.53
C VAL A 212 -8.80 0.73 -0.38
N ASN A 213 -9.26 0.51 0.85
CA ASN A 213 -8.38 0.43 2.01
C ASN A 213 -7.46 -0.80 1.94
N VAL A 214 -7.99 -1.97 1.59
CA VAL A 214 -7.20 -3.21 1.42
C VAL A 214 -6.20 -3.08 0.26
N ILE A 215 -6.62 -2.52 -0.88
CA ILE A 215 -5.74 -2.31 -2.06
C ILE A 215 -4.58 -1.38 -1.71
N LYS A 216 -4.85 -0.28 -0.98
CA LYS A 216 -3.80 0.66 -0.54
C LYS A 216 -2.93 0.09 0.57
N ASN A 217 -3.48 -0.78 1.41
CA ASN A 217 -2.83 -1.29 2.61
C ASN A 217 -2.81 -2.83 2.64
N PRO A 218 -2.10 -3.48 1.71
CA PRO A 218 -2.01 -4.94 1.68
C PRO A 218 -1.35 -5.52 2.95
N GLN A 219 -0.57 -4.71 3.69
CA GLN A 219 0.01 -5.11 4.98
C GLN A 219 -1.03 -5.31 6.10
N PHE A 220 -2.29 -4.91 5.90
CA PHE A 220 -3.40 -5.27 6.81
C PHE A 220 -3.86 -6.72 6.62
N VAL A 221 -3.54 -7.33 5.48
CA VAL A 221 -3.94 -8.70 5.14
C VAL A 221 -2.74 -9.65 5.18
N PHE A 222 -1.55 -9.16 4.78
CA PHE A 222 -0.35 -9.97 4.66
C PHE A 222 0.78 -9.41 5.54
N ASP A 223 1.60 -10.30 6.10
CA ASP A 223 2.83 -9.91 6.81
C ASP A 223 3.94 -9.55 5.80
N ILE A 224 3.86 -8.32 5.30
CA ILE A 224 4.75 -7.76 4.28
C ILE A 224 5.16 -6.34 4.64
N HIS A 225 6.33 -5.93 4.14
CA HIS A 225 6.73 -4.53 4.15
C HIS A 225 6.25 -3.80 2.91
N LYS A 226 5.51 -2.71 3.11
CA LYS A 226 5.11 -1.80 2.03
C LYS A 226 6.10 -0.65 1.93
N SER A 227 6.94 -0.67 0.89
CA SER A 227 7.84 0.45 0.59
C SER A 227 7.08 1.70 0.13
N SER A 228 7.71 2.88 0.24
CA SER A 228 7.11 4.15 -0.19
C SER A 228 6.77 4.19 -1.69
N ILE A 229 7.60 3.57 -2.54
CA ILE A 229 7.31 3.48 -3.98
C ILE A 229 6.14 2.54 -4.26
N THR A 230 6.05 1.41 -3.53
CA THR A 230 4.90 0.50 -3.62
C THR A 230 3.61 1.20 -3.20
N ASP A 231 3.64 1.98 -2.11
CA ASP A 231 2.49 2.78 -1.66
C ASP A 231 2.01 3.80 -2.70
N ALA A 232 2.94 4.50 -3.35
CA ALA A 232 2.62 5.42 -4.43
C ALA A 232 1.98 4.70 -5.62
N CYS A 233 2.50 3.54 -6.02
CA CYS A 233 1.92 2.73 -7.10
C CYS A 233 0.52 2.21 -6.73
N LEU A 234 0.32 1.68 -5.52
CA LEU A 234 -0.98 1.20 -5.06
C LEU A 234 -2.00 2.33 -4.93
N SER A 235 -1.56 3.55 -4.62
CA SER A 235 -2.43 4.73 -4.63
C SER A 235 -2.96 5.06 -6.03
N VAL A 236 -2.16 4.87 -7.09
CA VAL A 236 -2.62 4.99 -8.47
C VAL A 236 -3.66 3.91 -8.80
N VAL A 237 -3.38 2.64 -8.45
CA VAL A 237 -4.32 1.52 -8.65
C VAL A 237 -5.64 1.75 -7.91
N ALA A 238 -5.57 2.17 -6.65
CA ALA A 238 -6.74 2.49 -5.85
C ALA A 238 -7.55 3.64 -6.44
N GLN A 239 -6.91 4.67 -7.00
CA GLN A 239 -7.62 5.73 -7.70
C GLN A 239 -8.36 5.21 -8.93
N THR A 240 -7.72 4.35 -9.73
CA THR A 240 -8.37 3.71 -10.89
C THR A 240 -9.57 2.86 -10.46
N PHE A 241 -9.46 2.12 -9.34
CA PHE A 241 -10.56 1.36 -8.75
C PHE A 241 -11.71 2.26 -8.27
N MET A 242 -11.40 3.41 -7.66
CA MET A 242 -12.41 4.39 -7.27
C MET A 242 -13.13 4.98 -8.50
N ASP A 243 -12.38 5.32 -9.54
CA ASP A 243 -12.92 5.88 -10.78
C ASP A 243 -13.85 4.89 -11.51
N SER A 244 -13.59 3.57 -11.41
CA SER A 244 -14.48 2.54 -11.96
C SER A 244 -15.79 2.36 -11.19
N CYS A 245 -15.87 2.83 -9.95
CA CYS A 245 -17.08 2.76 -9.12
C CYS A 245 -17.99 4.00 -9.26
N SER A 246 -17.56 5.01 -10.01
CA SER A 246 -18.27 6.29 -10.18
C SER A 246 -19.29 6.23 -11.33
N THR A 247 -20.46 6.82 -11.12
CA THR A 247 -21.47 7.05 -12.16
C THR A 247 -21.12 8.21 -13.09
N SER A 248 -20.23 9.11 -12.66
CA SER A 248 -19.88 10.32 -13.43
C SER A 248 -19.05 10.03 -14.67
N GLU A 249 -19.30 10.74 -15.76
CA GLU A 249 -18.48 10.66 -16.97
C GLU A 249 -17.02 11.03 -16.71
N HIS A 250 -16.11 10.29 -17.33
CA HIS A 250 -14.68 10.51 -17.19
C HIS A 250 -14.22 11.59 -18.18
N ARG A 251 -14.31 12.87 -17.78
CA ARG A 251 -13.86 14.01 -18.59
C ARG A 251 -12.34 14.15 -18.53
N LEU A 252 -11.69 13.87 -19.66
CA LEU A 252 -10.24 13.99 -19.82
C LEU A 252 -9.89 15.27 -20.57
N GLY A 253 -8.91 16.00 -20.05
CA GLY A 253 -8.37 17.21 -20.65
C GLY A 253 -6.85 17.26 -20.50
N LYS A 254 -6.24 18.31 -21.06
CA LYS A 254 -4.78 18.52 -20.97
C LYS A 254 -4.29 18.67 -19.53
N ASP A 255 -5.15 19.15 -18.63
CA ASP A 255 -4.85 19.34 -17.21
C ASP A 255 -5.27 18.14 -16.33
N SER A 256 -5.70 17.03 -16.95
CA SER A 256 -6.00 15.81 -16.20
C SER A 256 -4.70 15.21 -15.63
N PRO A 257 -4.70 14.77 -14.36
CA PRO A 257 -3.52 14.22 -13.74
C PRO A 257 -3.09 12.91 -14.43
N SER A 258 -1.79 12.62 -14.44
CA SER A 258 -1.20 11.53 -15.22
C SER A 258 -1.77 10.15 -14.89
N ASN A 259 -2.15 9.91 -13.64
CA ASN A 259 -2.80 8.67 -13.19
C ASN A 259 -4.18 8.45 -13.85
N LYS A 260 -4.97 9.53 -14.04
CA LYS A 260 -6.25 9.43 -14.77
C LYS A 260 -6.05 9.14 -16.25
N LEU A 261 -5.04 9.77 -16.86
CA LEU A 261 -4.70 9.51 -18.26
C LEU A 261 -4.17 8.08 -18.50
N LEU A 262 -3.47 7.51 -17.50
CA LEU A 262 -2.82 6.20 -17.61
C LEU A 262 -3.82 5.05 -17.78
N TYR A 263 -4.98 5.12 -17.12
CA TYR A 263 -6.02 4.09 -17.14
C TYR A 263 -7.33 4.54 -17.81
N ALA A 264 -7.33 5.72 -18.44
CA ALA A 264 -8.47 6.32 -19.12
C ALA A 264 -9.22 5.36 -20.06
N LYS A 265 -8.49 4.51 -20.79
CA LYS A 265 -9.06 3.57 -21.76
C LYS A 265 -9.66 2.32 -21.11
N ASP A 266 -9.22 1.98 -19.90
CA ASP A 266 -9.63 0.76 -19.20
C ASP A 266 -10.85 1.02 -18.30
N ILE A 267 -10.97 2.25 -17.76
CA ILE A 267 -12.06 2.65 -16.85
C ILE A 267 -13.46 2.34 -17.40
N PRO A 268 -13.82 2.64 -18.66
CA PRO A 268 -15.15 2.30 -19.18
C PRO A 268 -15.47 0.81 -19.08
N ASN A 269 -14.48 -0.06 -19.36
CA ASN A 269 -14.67 -1.50 -19.22
C ASN A 269 -14.87 -1.90 -17.75
N TYR A 270 -14.07 -1.36 -16.82
CA TYR A 270 -14.26 -1.63 -15.39
C TYR A 270 -15.62 -1.15 -14.87
N LYS A 271 -16.13 0.00 -15.34
CA LYS A 271 -17.49 0.45 -15.00
C LYS A 271 -18.55 -0.57 -15.39
N THR A 272 -18.44 -1.17 -16.59
CA THR A 272 -19.37 -2.23 -17.00
C THR A 272 -19.32 -3.46 -16.08
N TRP A 273 -18.16 -3.78 -15.49
CA TRP A 273 -18.02 -4.86 -14.52
C TRP A 273 -18.73 -4.52 -13.21
N VAL A 274 -18.58 -3.29 -12.71
CA VAL A 274 -19.25 -2.81 -11.50
C VAL A 274 -20.78 -2.79 -11.68
N GLU A 275 -21.26 -2.25 -12.80
CA GLU A 275 -22.70 -2.22 -13.12
C GLU A 275 -23.27 -3.63 -13.22
N ARG A 276 -22.54 -4.54 -13.89
CA ARG A 276 -22.92 -5.95 -13.97
C ARG A 276 -22.95 -6.60 -12.58
N TYR A 277 -21.94 -6.36 -11.75
CA TYR A 277 -21.84 -6.91 -10.41
C TYR A 277 -23.05 -6.54 -9.56
N TYR A 278 -23.42 -5.26 -9.48
CA TYR A 278 -24.58 -4.82 -8.71
C TYR A 278 -25.91 -5.37 -9.26
N ARG A 279 -26.06 -5.43 -10.58
CA ARG A 279 -27.25 -6.00 -11.23
C ARG A 279 -27.37 -7.51 -11.00
N ASP A 280 -26.25 -8.23 -11.04
CA ASP A 280 -26.26 -9.67 -10.90
C ASP A 280 -26.56 -10.04 -9.42
N ILE A 281 -26.06 -9.26 -8.45
CA ILE A 281 -26.41 -9.40 -7.01
C ILE A 281 -27.90 -9.16 -6.74
N SER A 282 -28.49 -8.12 -7.33
CA SER A 282 -29.92 -7.82 -7.10
C SER A 282 -30.85 -8.92 -7.63
N LYS A 283 -30.39 -9.71 -8.61
CA LYS A 283 -31.11 -10.87 -9.14
C LYS A 283 -30.95 -12.13 -8.30
N MET A 284 -29.99 -12.18 -7.38
CA MET A 284 -29.80 -13.33 -6.50
C MET A 284 -30.97 -13.45 -5.52
N THR A 285 -31.28 -14.67 -5.11
CA THR A 285 -32.28 -14.94 -4.07
C THR A 285 -31.93 -14.17 -2.79
N ALA A 286 -32.93 -13.53 -2.19
CA ALA A 286 -32.80 -12.85 -0.92
C ALA A 286 -32.38 -13.85 0.17
N ILE A 287 -31.51 -13.40 1.08
CA ILE A 287 -31.08 -14.19 2.24
C ILE A 287 -32.13 -14.02 3.33
N SER A 288 -32.58 -15.10 3.93
CA SER A 288 -33.51 -15.03 5.05
C SER A 288 -32.82 -14.51 6.31
N ASP A 289 -33.54 -13.81 7.18
CA ASP A 289 -32.99 -13.37 8.48
C ASP A 289 -32.50 -14.54 9.31
N GLN A 290 -33.19 -15.69 9.24
CA GLN A 290 -32.77 -16.91 9.93
C GLN A 290 -31.38 -17.39 9.46
N ASP A 291 -31.12 -17.40 8.15
CA ASP A 291 -29.83 -17.81 7.61
C ASP A 291 -28.72 -16.81 7.95
N MET A 292 -29.05 -15.51 7.91
CA MET A 292 -28.09 -14.45 8.25
C MET A 292 -27.75 -14.45 9.74
N ASP A 293 -28.74 -14.65 10.62
CA ASP A 293 -28.55 -14.79 12.06
C ASP A 293 -27.68 -16.01 12.40
N ALA A 294 -27.93 -17.15 11.74
CA ALA A 294 -27.11 -18.34 11.91
C ALA A 294 -25.65 -18.09 11.49
N TYR A 295 -25.44 -17.41 10.36
CA TYR A 295 -24.11 -17.01 9.91
C TYR A 295 -23.42 -16.07 10.92
N LEU A 296 -24.10 -15.03 11.40
CA LEU A 296 -23.55 -14.07 12.37
C LEU A 296 -23.25 -14.72 13.73
N ALA A 297 -24.10 -15.65 14.19
CA ALA A 297 -23.86 -16.41 15.40
C ALA A 297 -22.60 -17.28 15.29
N GLU A 298 -22.39 -17.92 14.13
CA GLU A 298 -21.19 -18.72 13.89
C GLU A 298 -19.92 -17.85 13.82
N GLN A 299 -19.96 -16.70 13.15
CA GLN A 299 -18.84 -15.75 13.14
C GLN A 299 -18.53 -15.24 14.56
N SER A 300 -19.56 -14.93 15.34
CA SER A 300 -19.41 -14.50 16.75
C SER A 300 -18.76 -15.59 17.60
N ARG A 301 -19.13 -16.86 17.38
CA ARG A 301 -18.55 -18.01 18.07
C ARG A 301 -17.08 -18.24 17.69
N LEU A 302 -16.75 -18.14 16.40
CA LEU A 302 -15.39 -18.34 15.90
C LEU A 302 -14.39 -17.31 16.46
N HIS A 303 -14.83 -16.06 16.63
CA HIS A 303 -13.98 -14.94 17.05
C HIS A 303 -14.21 -14.49 18.50
N ALA A 304 -14.94 -15.26 19.31
CA ALA A 304 -15.33 -14.90 20.67
C ALA A 304 -14.13 -14.62 21.59
N SER A 305 -12.99 -15.26 21.33
CA SER A 305 -11.76 -15.15 22.14
C SER A 305 -10.65 -14.30 21.49
N ASP A 306 -10.88 -13.74 20.30
CA ASP A 306 -9.83 -13.05 19.55
C ASP A 306 -9.54 -11.64 20.10
N PHE A 307 -10.51 -11.05 20.81
CA PHE A 307 -10.44 -9.65 21.28
C PHE A 307 -10.72 -9.53 22.78
N ASN A 308 -10.00 -8.63 23.45
CA ASN A 308 -10.26 -8.30 24.85
C ASN A 308 -11.40 -7.27 24.96
N THR A 309 -12.61 -7.76 25.26
CA THR A 309 -13.80 -6.92 25.41
C THR A 309 -13.68 -5.91 26.56
N LEU A 310 -13.02 -6.25 27.66
CA LEU A 310 -12.89 -5.36 28.81
C LEU A 310 -12.03 -4.13 28.47
N SER A 311 -10.94 -4.33 27.73
CA SER A 311 -10.13 -3.22 27.23
C SER A 311 -10.94 -2.30 26.32
N ALA A 312 -11.70 -2.84 25.37
CA ALA A 312 -12.56 -2.04 24.50
C ALA A 312 -13.64 -1.28 25.27
N LEU A 313 -14.27 -1.90 26.28
CA LEU A 313 -15.26 -1.25 27.13
C LEU A 313 -14.67 -0.10 27.95
N ASN A 314 -13.44 -0.26 28.44
CA ASN A 314 -12.76 0.79 29.20
C ASN A 314 -12.50 2.03 28.33
N GLU A 315 -12.04 1.83 27.09
CA GLU A 315 -11.86 2.92 26.12
C GLU A 315 -13.21 3.55 25.71
N LEU A 316 -14.28 2.76 25.57
CA LEU A 316 -15.62 3.31 25.31
C LEU A 316 -16.17 4.12 26.48
N TYR A 317 -15.91 3.68 27.72
CA TYR A 317 -16.38 4.36 28.93
C TYR A 317 -15.81 5.77 29.07
N PHE A 318 -14.60 6.02 28.54
CA PHE A 318 -14.04 7.36 28.44
C PHE A 318 -14.98 8.33 27.72
N TYR A 319 -15.57 7.92 26.60
CA TYR A 319 -16.50 8.76 25.83
C TYR A 319 -17.82 8.98 26.55
N ILE A 320 -18.34 7.97 27.26
CA ILE A 320 -19.54 8.10 28.09
C ILE A 320 -19.35 9.18 29.15
N ASN A 321 -18.20 9.20 29.82
CA ASN A 321 -17.92 10.22 30.83
C ASN A 321 -17.71 11.60 30.21
N LYS A 322 -17.04 11.67 29.05
CA LYS A 322 -16.78 12.92 28.35
C LYS A 322 -18.06 13.62 27.87
N TYR A 323 -19.04 12.85 27.43
CA TYR A 323 -20.31 13.34 26.88
C TYR A 323 -21.51 12.98 27.78
N ARG A 324 -21.28 12.93 29.09
CA ARG A 324 -22.25 12.43 30.08
C ARG A 324 -23.57 13.21 30.02
N ASP A 325 -23.49 14.53 29.88
CA ASP A 325 -24.67 15.40 29.90
C ASP A 325 -25.49 15.25 28.62
N GLU A 326 -24.84 15.19 27.45
CA GLU A 326 -25.52 14.99 26.17
C GLU A 326 -26.16 13.61 26.06
N VAL A 327 -25.49 12.57 26.56
CA VAL A 327 -26.05 11.22 26.64
C VAL A 327 -27.21 11.19 27.63
N GLY A 328 -27.07 11.84 28.79
CA GLY A 328 -28.13 11.96 29.80
C GLY A 328 -29.37 12.67 29.26
N ASP A 329 -29.20 13.81 28.60
CA ASP A 329 -30.30 14.57 28.01
C ASP A 329 -30.91 13.89 26.77
N GLY A 330 -30.12 13.15 25.99
CA GLY A 330 -30.60 12.34 24.87
C GLY A 330 -31.50 11.18 25.30
N THR A 331 -31.39 10.72 26.55
CA THR A 331 -32.27 9.70 27.15
C THR A 331 -33.53 10.28 27.81
N ARG A 332 -33.69 11.61 27.84
CA ARG A 332 -34.85 12.29 28.43
C ARG A 332 -35.89 12.61 27.37
N TRP A 333 -36.98 11.84 27.36
CA TRP A 333 -38.14 12.07 26.48
C TRP A 333 -38.68 13.51 26.62
N ARG A 334 -38.72 14.27 25.50
CA ARG A 334 -39.41 15.57 25.44
C ARG A 334 -40.87 15.34 25.02
N PHE A 335 -41.80 15.61 25.92
CA PHE A 335 -43.23 15.73 25.61
C PHE A 335 -43.61 17.21 25.67
N THR A 336 -44.05 17.80 24.55
CA THR A 336 -44.83 19.03 24.56
C THR A 336 -46.27 18.66 24.28
N ARG A 337 -47.15 18.86 25.26
CA ARG A 337 -48.60 18.79 25.06
C ARG A 337 -49.00 20.09 24.36
N GLU A 338 -49.35 20.04 23.09
CA GLU A 338 -50.11 21.14 22.48
C GLU A 338 -51.43 21.25 23.23
N VAL A 339 -51.58 22.34 23.97
CA VAL A 339 -52.90 22.75 24.49
C VAL A 339 -53.52 23.54 23.37
N SER A 340 -54.37 22.89 22.58
CA SER A 340 -55.31 23.56 21.70
C SER A 340 -56.27 24.38 22.56
N GLY A 341 -56.12 25.70 22.49
CA GLY A 341 -57.07 26.69 23.00
C GLY A 341 -57.79 27.36 21.85
#